data_AF-A0A1E3X827-F1
#
_entry.id   AF-A0A1E3X827-F1
#
_cell.length_a   1.000
_cell.length_b   1.000
_cell.length_c   1.000
_cell.angle_alpha   90.00
_cell.angle_beta   90.00
_cell.angle_gamma   90.00
#
_symmetry.space_group_name_H-M   'P 1'
#
loop_
_entity.id
_entity.type
_entity.pdbx_description
1 polymer ?
#
loop_
_entity_poly.entity_id
_entity_poly.type
_entity_poly.pdbx_seq_one_letter_code
_entity_poly.pdbx_strand_id
1 'polypeptide(L)'
;MKRKYVKNKLLWLSSALLILFIVQTAEAVPLLLSTTKTATLGGLTFKDDDLVTYNPDTEVATLFFDGSAFFGHNEDIDAVSFLDEDSIALSTKSSANIGSLNFKDEDLVRIDLTSPTTGTASLFFDGSEHFNNNEDMDAVSVLSNGSILLST
;
A
#
# COMPACT_ATOMS: atom_id res chain seq x y z
N MET A 1 70.73 -9.24 50.00
CA MET A 1 70.44 -9.04 48.56
C MET A 1 68.93 -8.99 48.37
N LYS A 2 68.35 -7.83 48.08
CA LYS A 2 66.89 -7.59 47.98
C LYS A 2 66.38 -8.08 46.62
N ARG A 3 65.30 -8.87 46.56
CA ARG A 3 64.51 -9.10 45.34
C ARG A 3 63.07 -8.61 45.54
N LYS A 4 62.59 -7.82 44.58
CA LYS A 4 61.33 -7.06 44.56
C LYS A 4 60.11 -7.96 44.22
N TYR A 5 58.96 -7.53 44.73
CA TYR A 5 57.61 -8.08 44.55
C TYR A 5 57.05 -8.01 43.11
N VAL A 6 56.12 -8.90 42.77
CA VAL A 6 54.96 -8.57 41.93
C VAL A 6 53.70 -9.18 42.55
N LYS A 7 52.73 -8.33 42.91
CA LYS A 7 51.38 -8.73 43.34
C LYS A 7 50.50 -8.80 42.09
N ASN A 8 49.94 -9.96 41.76
CA ASN A 8 48.91 -10.06 40.73
C ASN A 8 47.60 -9.50 41.30
N LYS A 9 47.24 -8.32 40.80
CA LYS A 9 46.00 -7.61 41.10
C LYS A 9 44.91 -8.21 40.20
N LEU A 10 44.08 -9.09 40.76
CA LEU A 10 42.90 -9.61 40.08
C LEU A 10 41.86 -8.48 40.00
N LEU A 11 41.70 -7.89 38.83
CA LEU A 11 40.70 -6.86 38.54
C LEU A 11 39.33 -7.52 38.38
N TRP A 12 38.37 -7.04 39.18
CA TRP A 12 36.94 -7.29 39.01
C TRP A 12 36.42 -6.53 37.79
N LEU A 13 35.56 -7.15 36.97
CA LEU A 13 34.64 -6.46 36.08
C LEU A 13 33.24 -7.07 36.29
N SER A 14 32.34 -6.27 36.85
CA SER A 14 30.91 -6.58 36.89
C SER A 14 30.36 -6.42 35.47
N SER A 15 29.84 -7.50 34.90
CA SER A 15 29.14 -7.44 33.62
C SER A 15 27.80 -6.73 33.81
N ALA A 16 27.71 -5.46 33.38
CA ALA A 16 26.43 -4.81 33.15
C ALA A 16 25.84 -5.40 31.86
N LEU A 17 24.78 -6.20 31.98
CA LEU A 17 24.02 -6.69 30.84
C LEU A 17 23.14 -5.53 30.33
N LEU A 18 23.59 -4.84 29.29
CA LEU A 18 22.78 -3.85 28.58
C LEU A 18 21.82 -4.62 27.66
N ILE A 19 20.57 -4.79 28.09
CA ILE A 19 19.50 -5.29 27.23
C ILE A 19 19.06 -4.11 26.35
N LEU A 20 19.42 -4.16 25.07
CA LEU A 20 18.91 -3.26 24.05
C LEU A 20 17.45 -3.65 23.75
N PHE A 21 16.49 -2.95 24.36
CA PHE A 21 15.11 -3.01 23.91
C PHE A 21 15.01 -2.19 22.61
N ILE A 22 14.99 -2.88 21.47
CA ILE A 22 14.51 -2.28 20.23
C ILE A 22 12.99 -2.16 20.42
N VAL A 23 12.52 -0.94 20.64
CA VAL A 23 11.10 -0.65 20.46
C VAL A 23 10.87 -0.71 18.95
N GLN A 24 10.38 -1.85 18.47
CA GLN A 24 9.84 -1.96 17.12
C GLN A 24 8.60 -1.07 17.10
N THR A 25 8.72 0.17 16.62
CA THR A 25 7.55 0.94 16.24
C THR A 25 6.96 0.23 15.03
N ALA A 26 5.74 -0.30 15.17
CA ALA A 26 4.98 -0.70 13.99
C ALA A 26 4.86 0.57 13.12
N GLU A 27 5.29 0.52 11.86
CA GLU A 27 4.94 1.59 10.95
C GLU A 27 3.42 1.62 10.85
N ALA A 28 2.83 2.80 11.04
CA ALA A 28 1.42 2.98 10.81
C ALA A 28 1.14 2.61 9.35
N VAL A 29 0.25 1.65 9.13
CA VAL A 29 -0.22 1.35 7.77
C VAL A 29 -0.94 2.61 7.28
N PRO A 30 -0.45 3.27 6.23
CA PRO A 30 -1.07 4.50 5.76
C PRO A 30 -2.48 4.22 5.23
N LEU A 31 -3.34 5.24 5.30
CA LEU A 31 -4.62 5.20 4.62
C LEU A 31 -4.35 5.21 3.11
N LEU A 32 -5.00 4.33 2.35
CA LEU A 32 -5.04 4.38 0.90
C LEU A 32 -6.39 4.94 0.48
N LEU A 33 -6.40 5.96 -0.37
CA LEU A 33 -7.62 6.62 -0.80
C LEU A 33 -7.53 7.14 -2.23
N SER A 34 -8.69 7.21 -2.87
CA SER A 34 -8.97 8.03 -4.06
C SER A 34 -10.02 9.08 -3.71
N THR A 35 -10.32 9.98 -4.65
CA THR A 35 -11.35 11.01 -4.54
C THR A 35 -12.07 11.18 -5.86
N THR A 36 -13.35 11.55 -5.86
CA THR A 36 -14.12 11.72 -7.11
C THR A 36 -13.79 13.01 -7.90
N LYS A 37 -12.84 13.81 -7.42
CA LYS A 37 -12.37 15.09 -7.99
C LYS A 37 -10.95 15.35 -7.53
N THR A 38 -10.18 16.13 -8.31
CA THR A 38 -8.89 16.66 -7.85
C THR A 38 -8.98 17.25 -6.44
N ALA A 39 -8.06 16.83 -5.58
CA ALA A 39 -8.02 17.20 -4.18
C ALA A 39 -6.60 17.56 -3.73
N THR A 40 -6.50 18.21 -2.56
CA THR A 40 -5.22 18.46 -1.89
C THR A 40 -5.28 17.93 -0.47
N LEU A 41 -4.32 17.07 -0.11
CA LEU A 41 -4.18 16.48 1.23
C LEU A 41 -2.70 16.46 1.60
N GLY A 42 -2.34 16.84 2.83
CA GLY A 42 -0.93 16.85 3.26
C GLY A 42 0.01 17.68 2.39
N GLY A 43 -0.51 18.68 1.65
CA GLY A 43 0.24 19.49 0.70
C GLY A 43 0.45 18.85 -0.69
N LEU A 44 0.05 17.59 -0.89
CA LEU A 44 0.03 16.94 -2.20
C LEU A 44 -1.29 17.23 -2.91
N THR A 45 -1.23 17.69 -4.16
CA THR A 45 -2.40 17.76 -5.05
C THR A 45 -2.38 16.56 -5.99
N PHE A 46 -3.51 15.87 -6.08
CA PHE A 46 -3.70 14.64 -6.86
C PHE A 46 -5.09 14.68 -7.53
N LYS A 47 -5.24 13.93 -8.62
CA LYS A 47 -6.45 13.86 -9.43
C LYS A 47 -7.40 12.78 -8.94
N ASP A 48 -8.55 12.73 -9.59
CA ASP A 48 -9.64 11.78 -9.35
C ASP A 48 -9.32 10.34 -9.73
N ASP A 49 -8.37 10.15 -10.64
CA ASP A 49 -7.86 8.86 -11.08
C ASP A 49 -6.67 8.34 -10.25
N ASP A 50 -6.19 9.11 -9.27
CA ASP A 50 -5.00 8.79 -8.48
C ASP A 50 -5.31 8.03 -7.18
N LEU A 51 -4.34 7.23 -6.71
CA LEU A 51 -4.34 6.73 -5.33
C LEU A 51 -3.23 7.38 -4.52
N VAL A 52 -3.59 7.78 -3.30
CA VAL A 52 -2.71 8.44 -2.35
C VAL A 52 -2.62 7.64 -1.07
N THR A 53 -1.40 7.46 -0.59
CA THR A 53 -1.15 7.04 0.80
C THR A 53 -1.11 8.25 1.70
N TYR A 54 -1.78 8.19 2.85
CA TYR A 54 -1.80 9.27 3.84
C TYR A 54 -1.55 8.73 5.24
N ASN A 55 -0.55 9.30 5.92
CA ASN A 55 -0.28 9.04 7.33
C ASN A 55 -0.89 10.18 8.17
N PRO A 56 -1.93 9.92 8.98
CA PRO A 56 -2.59 10.95 9.79
C PRO A 56 -1.75 11.43 10.98
N ASP A 57 -0.74 10.67 11.43
CA ASP A 57 0.13 11.05 12.54
C ASP A 57 1.19 12.07 12.10
N THR A 58 1.70 11.92 10.87
CA THR A 58 2.71 12.83 10.30
C THR A 58 2.12 13.86 9.35
N GLU A 59 0.84 13.73 9.00
CA GLU A 59 0.11 14.51 8.00
C GLU A 59 0.76 14.47 6.60
N VAL A 60 1.53 13.41 6.30
CA VAL A 60 2.20 13.24 5.01
C VAL A 60 1.31 12.46 4.05
N ALA A 61 1.05 13.06 2.89
CA ALA A 61 0.44 12.40 1.74
C ALA A 61 1.52 12.07 0.69
N THR A 62 1.44 10.90 0.08
CA THR A 62 2.35 10.46 -0.99
C THR A 62 1.55 9.84 -2.13
N LEU A 63 1.86 10.24 -3.36
CA LEU A 63 1.24 9.63 -4.54
C LEU A 63 1.71 8.19 -4.64
N PHE A 64 0.77 7.25 -4.59
CA PHE A 64 1.04 5.82 -4.65
C PHE A 64 0.85 5.29 -6.07
N PHE A 65 -0.20 5.73 -6.75
CA PHE A 65 -0.53 5.37 -8.13
C PHE A 65 -1.05 6.61 -8.86
N ASP A 66 -0.47 6.90 -10.03
CA ASP A 66 -0.87 7.97 -10.95
C ASP A 66 -1.81 7.38 -12.01
N GLY A 67 -3.12 7.57 -11.86
CA GLY A 67 -4.10 6.96 -12.78
C GLY A 67 -3.94 7.44 -14.21
N SER A 68 -3.54 8.69 -14.38
CA SER A 68 -3.34 9.32 -15.69
C SER A 68 -2.17 8.68 -16.45
N ALA A 69 -1.28 7.94 -15.78
CA ALA A 69 -0.21 7.18 -16.40
C ALA A 69 -0.63 5.77 -16.86
N PHE A 70 -1.74 5.23 -16.35
CA PHE A 70 -2.17 3.84 -16.59
C PHE A 70 -3.46 3.75 -17.41
N PHE A 71 -4.47 4.55 -17.07
CA PHE A 71 -5.78 4.47 -17.72
C PHE A 71 -5.77 5.07 -19.12
N GLY A 72 -6.59 4.51 -20.00
CA GLY A 72 -6.81 5.06 -21.35
C GLY A 72 -7.51 6.42 -21.35
N HIS A 73 -8.29 6.71 -20.30
CA HIS A 73 -9.06 7.92 -20.07
C HIS A 73 -8.98 8.34 -18.59
N ASN A 74 -9.74 9.37 -18.21
CA ASN A 74 -9.86 9.77 -16.81
C ASN A 74 -10.94 8.92 -16.14
N GLU A 75 -10.52 7.98 -15.28
CA GLU A 75 -11.40 7.02 -14.62
C GLU A 75 -11.50 7.31 -13.12
N ASP A 76 -12.69 7.15 -12.55
CA ASP A 76 -12.89 7.27 -11.10
C ASP A 76 -12.62 5.91 -10.44
N ILE A 77 -11.61 5.83 -9.57
CA ILE A 77 -11.39 4.64 -8.72
C ILE A 77 -12.33 4.72 -7.50
N ASP A 78 -13.14 3.69 -7.29
CA ASP A 78 -14.13 3.60 -6.22
C ASP A 78 -13.95 2.38 -5.30
N ALA A 79 -13.28 1.33 -5.75
CA ALA A 79 -12.81 0.24 -4.88
C ALA A 79 -11.29 0.06 -4.95
N VAL A 80 -10.64 -0.06 -3.80
CA VAL A 80 -9.20 -0.36 -3.72
C VAL A 80 -8.82 -1.13 -2.45
N SER A 81 -7.86 -2.05 -2.57
CA SER A 81 -7.18 -2.71 -1.45
C SER A 81 -5.71 -2.92 -1.76
N PHE A 82 -4.85 -2.81 -0.74
CA PHE A 82 -3.50 -3.37 -0.82
C PHE A 82 -3.56 -4.88 -0.97
N LEU A 83 -2.63 -5.42 -1.75
CA LEU A 83 -2.28 -6.84 -1.80
C LEU A 83 -0.94 -7.07 -1.09
N ASP A 84 0.01 -6.15 -1.28
CA ASP A 84 1.30 -6.07 -0.60
C ASP A 84 1.85 -4.62 -0.68
N GLU A 85 3.14 -4.41 -0.40
CA GLU A 85 3.77 -3.07 -0.34
C GLU A 85 3.71 -2.30 -1.67
N ASP A 86 3.82 -3.02 -2.80
CA ASP A 86 3.88 -2.42 -4.14
C ASP A 86 2.74 -2.94 -5.06
N SER A 87 1.75 -3.64 -4.49
CA SER A 87 0.65 -4.22 -5.27
C SER A 87 -0.70 -3.87 -4.70
N ILE A 88 -1.64 -3.53 -5.58
CA ILE A 88 -3.02 -3.19 -5.24
C ILE A 88 -4.00 -3.99 -6.10
N ALA A 89 -5.21 -4.19 -5.59
CA ALA A 89 -6.38 -4.53 -6.38
C ALA A 89 -7.30 -3.31 -6.40
N LEU A 90 -7.76 -2.90 -7.57
CA LEU A 90 -8.69 -1.78 -7.73
C LEU A 90 -9.82 -2.12 -8.69
N SER A 91 -10.92 -1.38 -8.58
CA SER A 91 -11.97 -1.27 -9.59
C SER A 91 -12.18 0.20 -9.96
N THR A 92 -13.02 0.44 -10.96
CA THR A 92 -13.40 1.78 -11.40
C THR A 92 -14.90 1.84 -11.63
N LYS A 93 -15.48 3.01 -11.39
CA LYS A 93 -16.92 3.30 -11.53
C LYS A 93 -17.54 3.01 -12.89
N SER A 94 -16.71 2.93 -13.92
CA SER A 94 -17.13 2.54 -15.25
C SER A 94 -16.10 1.60 -15.86
N SER A 95 -16.52 0.91 -16.91
CA SER A 95 -15.59 0.10 -17.71
C SER A 95 -14.40 0.95 -18.19
N ALA A 96 -13.21 0.39 -18.05
CA ALA A 96 -11.95 1.09 -18.27
C ALA A 96 -10.93 0.16 -18.94
N ASN A 97 -9.77 0.73 -19.27
CA ASN A 97 -8.65 -0.04 -19.80
C ASN A 97 -7.29 0.44 -19.28
N ILE A 98 -6.38 -0.52 -19.07
CA ILE A 98 -4.95 -0.26 -18.81
C ILE A 98 -4.14 -0.99 -19.89
N GLY A 99 -3.50 -0.22 -20.78
CA GLY A 99 -2.86 -0.78 -21.97
C GLY A 99 -3.86 -1.59 -22.81
N SER A 100 -3.62 -2.90 -22.97
CA SER A 100 -4.52 -3.81 -23.71
C SER A 100 -5.54 -4.54 -22.84
N LEU A 101 -5.47 -4.40 -21.52
CA LEU A 101 -6.43 -5.00 -20.59
C LEU A 101 -7.68 -4.12 -20.56
N ASN A 102 -8.82 -4.68 -20.95
CA ASN A 102 -10.13 -4.05 -20.75
C ASN A 102 -10.82 -4.78 -19.59
N PHE A 103 -11.50 -4.03 -18.74
CA PHE A 103 -12.22 -4.53 -17.58
C PHE A 103 -13.46 -3.67 -17.34
N LYS A 104 -14.41 -4.22 -16.59
CA LYS A 104 -15.66 -3.52 -16.24
C LYS A 104 -15.68 -3.06 -14.78
N ASP A 105 -16.72 -2.33 -14.46
CA ASP A 105 -17.06 -1.76 -13.16
C ASP A 105 -17.26 -2.82 -12.06
N GLU A 106 -17.61 -4.05 -12.42
CA GLU A 106 -17.66 -5.17 -11.48
C GLU A 106 -16.33 -5.95 -11.31
N ASP A 107 -15.29 -5.61 -12.06
CA ASP A 107 -14.03 -6.37 -12.06
C ASP A 107 -13.00 -5.80 -11.07
N LEU A 108 -12.08 -6.64 -10.57
CA LEU A 108 -10.86 -6.19 -9.90
C LEU A 108 -9.66 -6.39 -10.79
N VAL A 109 -8.85 -5.33 -10.91
CA VAL A 109 -7.56 -5.37 -11.57
C VAL A 109 -6.46 -5.33 -10.51
N ARG A 110 -5.53 -6.30 -10.58
CA ARG A 110 -4.27 -6.25 -9.84
C ARG A 110 -3.29 -5.38 -10.60
N ILE A 111 -2.66 -4.44 -9.90
CA ILE A 111 -1.54 -3.66 -10.41
C ILE A 111 -0.32 -3.91 -9.53
N ASP A 112 0.76 -4.40 -10.14
CA ASP A 112 2.07 -4.54 -9.52
C ASP A 112 2.93 -3.34 -9.94
N LEU A 113 3.23 -2.46 -8.99
CA LEU A 113 3.92 -1.19 -9.23
C LEU A 113 5.44 -1.36 -9.14
N THR A 114 6.12 -0.57 -9.95
CA THR A 114 7.58 -0.33 -9.87
C THR A 114 7.89 1.14 -9.59
N SER A 115 6.92 2.01 -9.90
CA SER A 115 6.84 3.41 -9.49
C SER A 115 5.37 3.85 -9.58
N PRO A 116 5.00 5.03 -9.07
CA PRO A 116 3.62 5.52 -9.20
C PRO A 116 3.11 5.62 -10.64
N THR A 117 3.99 5.68 -11.64
CA THR A 117 3.63 5.83 -13.06
C THR A 117 3.97 4.58 -13.92
N THR A 118 4.50 3.52 -13.32
CA THR A 118 4.92 2.31 -14.06
C THR A 118 4.64 1.03 -13.31
N GLY A 119 4.06 0.04 -14.00
CA GLY A 119 3.72 -1.25 -13.42
C GLY A 119 3.11 -2.21 -14.43
N THR A 120 2.66 -3.36 -13.97
CA THR A 120 1.94 -4.35 -14.77
C THR A 120 0.54 -4.57 -14.23
N ALA A 121 -0.45 -4.59 -15.11
CA ALA A 121 -1.85 -4.84 -14.75
C ALA A 121 -2.28 -6.24 -15.21
N SER A 122 -3.11 -6.89 -14.40
CA SER A 122 -3.75 -8.18 -14.71
C SER A 122 -5.13 -8.27 -14.07
N LEU A 123 -6.05 -9.00 -14.69
CA LEU A 123 -7.36 -9.27 -14.09
C LEU A 123 -7.17 -10.12 -12.82
N PHE A 124 -7.69 -9.66 -11.69
CA PHE A 124 -7.58 -10.31 -10.39
C PHE A 124 -8.86 -11.04 -10.00
N PHE A 125 -10.01 -10.46 -10.32
CA PHE A 125 -11.33 -11.05 -10.14
C PHE A 125 -12.23 -10.58 -11.30
N ASP A 126 -12.88 -11.53 -11.97
CA ASP A 126 -13.85 -11.27 -13.04
C ASP A 126 -15.26 -11.23 -12.43
N GLY A 127 -15.76 -10.04 -12.14
CA GLY A 127 -17.10 -9.89 -11.57
C GLY A 127 -18.18 -10.27 -12.55
N SER A 128 -17.93 -10.10 -13.86
CA SER A 128 -18.87 -10.46 -14.92
C SER A 128 -19.19 -11.95 -14.95
N GLU A 129 -18.28 -12.81 -14.48
CA GLU A 129 -18.52 -14.26 -14.35
C GLU A 129 -19.33 -14.66 -13.11
N HIS A 130 -19.46 -13.75 -12.14
CA HIS A 130 -20.05 -14.05 -10.83
C HIS A 130 -21.35 -13.31 -10.54
N PHE A 131 -21.54 -12.12 -11.12
CA PHE A 131 -22.75 -11.31 -10.95
C PHE A 131 -23.64 -11.42 -12.18
N ASN A 132 -24.96 -11.60 -11.95
CA ASN A 132 -25.93 -11.81 -13.03
C ASN A 132 -26.54 -10.50 -13.57
N ASN A 133 -26.25 -9.38 -12.92
CA ASN A 133 -26.65 -8.03 -13.32
C ASN A 133 -25.38 -7.18 -13.41
N ASN A 134 -25.42 -6.06 -14.14
CA ASN A 134 -24.34 -5.08 -14.15
C ASN A 134 -24.25 -4.42 -12.76
N GLU A 135 -23.50 -5.06 -11.87
CA GLU A 135 -23.13 -4.53 -10.56
C GLU A 135 -21.94 -3.58 -10.72
N ASP A 136 -21.76 -2.68 -9.76
CA ASP A 136 -20.62 -1.76 -9.69
C ASP A 136 -19.88 -2.03 -8.38
N MET A 137 -18.55 -1.99 -8.37
CA MET A 137 -17.79 -2.31 -7.16
C MET A 137 -17.60 -1.10 -6.26
N ASP A 138 -18.45 -0.97 -5.25
CA ASP A 138 -18.40 0.15 -4.29
C ASP A 138 -17.22 0.08 -3.31
N ALA A 139 -16.75 -1.12 -2.94
CA ALA A 139 -15.63 -1.29 -2.01
C ALA A 139 -15.03 -2.70 -2.05
N VAL A 140 -13.74 -2.80 -1.70
CA VAL A 140 -13.03 -4.08 -1.59
C VAL A 140 -12.04 -4.09 -0.43
N SER A 141 -11.85 -5.26 0.18
CA SER A 141 -10.72 -5.58 1.04
C SER A 141 -10.22 -7.00 0.75
N VAL A 142 -8.94 -7.12 0.44
CA VAL A 142 -8.28 -8.41 0.23
C VAL A 142 -7.51 -8.77 1.48
N LEU A 143 -7.89 -9.88 2.12
CA LEU A 143 -7.26 -10.35 3.34
C LEU A 143 -5.95 -11.10 3.04
N SER A 144 -5.07 -11.21 4.04
CA SER A 144 -3.77 -11.88 3.91
C SER A 144 -3.85 -13.37 3.54
N ASN A 145 -5.02 -14.01 3.73
CA ASN A 145 -5.29 -15.38 3.29
C ASN A 145 -5.86 -15.45 1.86
N GLY A 146 -5.92 -14.33 1.14
CA GLY A 146 -6.49 -14.20 -0.22
C GLY A 146 -8.00 -14.13 -0.29
N SER A 147 -8.72 -14.08 0.84
CA SER A 147 -10.17 -13.89 0.83
C SER A 147 -10.52 -12.46 0.42
N ILE A 148 -11.57 -12.31 -0.40
CA ILE A 148 -12.06 -11.01 -0.87
C ILE A 148 -13.35 -10.69 -0.11
N LEU A 149 -13.36 -9.53 0.56
CA LEU A 149 -14.55 -8.88 1.08
C LEU A 149 -14.91 -7.77 0.10
N LEU A 150 -16.15 -7.73 -0.39
CA LEU A 150 -16.58 -6.72 -1.36
C LEU A 150 -18.00 -6.23 -1.07
N SER A 151 -18.34 -5.09 -1.64
CA SER A 151 -19.71 -4.58 -1.77
C SER A 151 -19.98 -4.15 -3.20
N THR A 152 -21.23 -4.30 -3.62
CA THR A 152 -21.80 -3.81 -4.88
C THR A 152 -23.18 -3.19 -4.63
#